data_AF-A0A929XLR2-F1
#
_entry.id   AF-A0A929XLR2-F1
#
_cell.length_a   1.000
_cell.length_b   1.000
_cell.length_c   1.000
_cell.angle_alpha   90.00
_cell.angle_beta   90.00
_cell.angle_gamma   90.00
#
_symmetry.space_group_name_H-M   'P 1'
#
loop_
_entity.id
_entity.type
_entity.pdbx_description
1 polymer ?
#
loop_
_entity_poly.entity_id
_entity_poly.type
_entity_poly.pdbx_seq_one_letter_code
_entity_poly.pdbx_strand_id
1 'polypeptide(L)'
;MKNYTILTNNPSLQAVFPGKYPNLQCEIDYRELSFEALLMAVRDEVHKGAHVLSHPLDGSVKPMETPYKSVLIDKAVGELDF
;
A
#
# COMPACT_ATOMS: atom_id res chain seq x y z
N MET A 1 -4.76 -7.70 16.75
CA MET A 1 -3.68 -8.24 15.89
C MET A 1 -3.48 -7.26 14.76
N LYS A 2 -2.24 -6.84 14.49
CA LYS A 2 -1.95 -5.91 13.38
C LYS A 2 -2.06 -6.67 12.06
N ASN A 3 -2.79 -6.12 11.10
CA ASN A 3 -3.00 -6.76 9.80
C ASN A 3 -2.30 -5.92 8.74
N TYR A 4 -1.01 -6.20 8.52
CA TYR A 4 -0.19 -5.46 7.58
C TYR A 4 -0.55 -5.83 6.14
N THR A 5 -0.92 -4.82 5.35
CA THR A 5 -1.23 -4.97 3.94
C THR A 5 -0.43 -3.95 3.14
N ILE A 6 0.17 -4.38 2.03
CA ILE A 6 0.72 -3.46 1.02
C ILE A 6 -0.31 -3.32 -0.10
N LEU A 7 -0.90 -2.13 -0.22
CA LEU A 7 -1.69 -1.74 -1.39
C LEU A 7 -0.75 -1.30 -2.50
N THR A 8 -0.84 -1.93 -3.67
CA THR A 8 0.10 -1.67 -4.78
C THR A 8 -0.57 -1.79 -6.14
N ASN A 9 -0.10 -1.00 -7.11
CA ASN A 9 -0.38 -1.23 -8.53
C ASN A 9 0.85 -1.78 -9.28
N ASN A 10 1.91 -2.17 -8.57
CA ASN A 10 3.10 -2.79 -9.15
C ASN A 10 2.92 -4.32 -9.26
N PRO A 11 2.78 -4.89 -10.47
CA PRO A 11 2.59 -6.34 -10.65
C PRO A 11 3.80 -7.15 -10.17
N SER A 12 4.99 -6.55 -10.14
CA SER A 12 6.21 -7.22 -9.67
C SER A 12 6.14 -7.54 -8.18
N LEU A 13 5.41 -6.74 -7.40
CA LEU A 13 5.26 -7.00 -5.98
C LEU A 13 4.41 -8.26 -5.75
N GLN A 14 3.31 -8.43 -6.50
CA GLN A 14 2.50 -9.64 -6.43
C GLN A 14 3.29 -10.88 -6.85
N ALA A 15 4.10 -10.78 -7.92
CA ALA A 15 4.81 -11.92 -8.48
C ALA A 15 6.08 -12.34 -7.70
N VAL A 16 6.85 -11.37 -7.20
CA VAL A 16 8.20 -11.61 -6.64
C VAL A 16 8.20 -11.68 -5.12
N PHE A 17 7.32 -10.92 -4.46
CA PHE A 17 7.39 -10.72 -3.02
C PHE A 17 7.17 -12.01 -2.19
N PRO A 18 6.19 -12.88 -2.52
CA PRO A 18 6.00 -14.15 -1.80
C PRO A 18 7.23 -15.07 -1.88
N GLY A 19 7.92 -15.09 -3.02
CA GLY A 19 9.12 -15.92 -3.21
C GLY A 19 10.37 -15.33 -2.56
N LYS A 20 10.49 -14.00 -2.51
CA LYS A 20 11.65 -13.31 -1.93
C LYS A 20 11.58 -13.23 -0.40
N TYR A 21 10.38 -13.15 0.18
CA TYR A 21 10.14 -13.00 1.61
C TYR A 21 9.08 -13.98 2.14
N PRO A 22 9.35 -15.30 2.13
CA PRO A 22 8.34 -16.32 2.43
C PRO A 22 7.83 -16.31 3.87
N ASN A 23 8.60 -15.76 4.82
CA ASN A 23 8.26 -15.72 6.24
C ASN A 23 7.65 -14.38 6.69
N LEU A 24 7.46 -13.43 5.77
CA LEU A 24 6.94 -12.12 6.11
C LEU A 24 5.41 -12.15 6.18
N GLN A 25 4.85 -11.80 7.34
CA GLN A 25 3.41 -11.72 7.54
C GLN A 25 2.90 -10.37 7.04
N CYS A 26 2.69 -10.28 5.73
CA CYS A 26 2.16 -9.10 5.06
C CYS A 26 1.32 -9.52 3.86
N GLU A 27 0.08 -9.03 3.77
CA GLU A 27 -0.82 -9.24 2.64
C GLU A 27 -0.42 -8.32 1.48
N ILE A 28 -0.40 -8.83 0.25
CA ILE A 28 -0.21 -8.01 -0.96
C ILE A 28 -1.57 -7.83 -1.64
N ASP A 29 -2.10 -6.61 -1.56
CA ASP A 29 -3.34 -6.20 -2.24
C ASP A 29 -2.95 -5.48 -3.54
N TYR A 30 -2.79 -6.28 -4.60
CA TYR A 30 -2.51 -5.76 -5.93
C TYR A 30 -3.79 -5.34 -6.63
N ARG A 31 -3.79 -4.12 -7.17
CA ARG A 31 -4.90 -3.57 -7.97
C ARG A 31 -4.36 -2.92 -9.23
N GLU A 32 -4.90 -3.31 -10.37
CA GLU A 32 -4.56 -2.71 -11.66
C GLU A 32 -5.26 -1.33 -11.79
N LEU A 33 -4.64 -0.31 -11.19
CA LEU A 33 -5.17 1.04 -11.06
C LEU A 33 -4.12 2.08 -11.47
N SER A 34 -4.58 3.28 -11.83
CA SER A 34 -3.70 4.44 -11.98
C SER A 34 -3.07 4.81 -10.63
N PHE A 35 -1.97 5.56 -10.68
CA PHE A 35 -1.32 6.08 -9.48
C PHE A 35 -2.29 6.83 -8.57
N GLU A 36 -3.10 7.73 -9.14
CA GLU A 36 -4.10 8.51 -8.40
C GLU A 36 -5.19 7.61 -7.81
N ALA A 37 -5.70 6.64 -8.59
CA ALA A 37 -6.71 5.72 -8.11
C ALA A 37 -6.20 4.82 -6.97
N LEU A 38 -4.91 4.47 -6.97
CA LEU A 38 -4.29 3.78 -5.84
C LEU A 38 -4.26 4.66 -4.59
N LEU A 39 -3.91 5.94 -4.73
CA LEU A 39 -3.92 6.88 -3.59
C LEU A 39 -5.35 7.08 -3.03
N MET A 40 -6.35 7.15 -3.91
CA MET A 40 -7.77 7.18 -3.49
C MET A 40 -8.16 5.90 -2.75
N ALA A 41 -7.74 4.73 -3.23
CA ALA A 41 -7.98 3.46 -2.55
C ALA A 41 -7.33 3.41 -1.15
N VAL A 42 -6.10 3.92 -1.01
CA VAL A 42 -5.43 4.04 0.30
C VAL A 42 -6.21 4.96 1.23
N ARG A 43 -6.64 6.13 0.75
CA ARG A 43 -7.50 7.06 1.51
C ARG A 43 -8.78 6.36 1.98
N ASP A 44 -9.42 5.58 1.12
CA ASP A 44 -10.66 4.89 1.47
C ASP A 44 -10.43 3.82 2.57
N GLU A 45 -9.27 3.17 2.59
CA GLU A 45 -8.89 2.30 3.72
C GLU A 45 -8.65 3.11 5.01
N VAL A 46 -8.04 4.29 4.91
CA VAL A 46 -7.87 5.20 6.07
C VAL A 46 -9.22 5.64 6.64
N HIS A 47 -10.19 5.97 5.79
CA HIS A 47 -11.54 6.29 6.21
C HIS A 47 -12.27 5.12 6.91
N LYS A 48 -11.80 3.88 6.73
CA LYS A 48 -12.30 2.69 7.44
C LYS A 48 -11.55 2.42 8.75
N GLY A 49 -10.59 3.28 9.13
CA GLY A 49 -9.77 3.14 10.33
C GLY A 49 -8.38 2.52 10.09
N ALA A 50 -7.98 2.31 8.84
CA ALA A 50 -6.62 1.83 8.57
C ALA A 50 -5.57 2.92 8.81
N HIS A 51 -4.38 2.52 9.27
CA HIS A 51 -3.27 3.44 9.47
C HIS A 51 -2.22 3.30 8.37
N VAL A 52 -1.82 4.40 7.76
CA VAL A 52 -0.70 4.43 6.81
C VAL A 52 0.61 4.33 7.59
N LEU A 53 1.35 3.23 7.41
CA LEU A 53 2.62 3.00 8.10
C LEU A 53 3.83 3.48 7.30
N SER A 54 3.70 3.49 5.97
CA SER A 54 4.70 4.09 5.09
C SER A 54 4.13 5.35 4.47
N HIS A 55 4.59 6.52 4.90
CA HIS A 55 4.34 7.74 4.15
C HIS A 55 5.45 7.92 3.10
N PRO A 56 5.12 8.25 1.84
CA PRO A 56 6.09 8.36 0.79
C PRO A 56 6.72 9.74 0.89
N LEU A 57 8.00 9.80 1.27
CA LEU A 57 8.80 10.65 0.40
C LEU A 57 8.82 9.92 -0.93
N ASP A 58 8.02 10.40 -1.87
CA ASP A 58 8.42 10.28 -3.27
C ASP A 58 9.78 10.98 -3.30
N GLY A 59 10.86 10.18 -3.35
CA GLY A 59 12.21 10.73 -3.47
C GLY A 59 12.28 11.65 -4.69
N SER A 60 13.43 12.28 -4.94
CA SER A 60 13.67 13.24 -6.05
C SER A 60 13.47 12.69 -7.48
N VAL A 61 12.66 11.65 -7.66
CA VAL A 61 12.02 11.21 -8.89
C VAL A 61 11.00 12.28 -9.29
N LYS A 62 10.97 12.64 -10.58
CA LYS A 62 10.01 13.64 -11.04
C LYS A 62 8.59 13.11 -10.85
N PRO A 63 7.61 13.97 -10.50
CA PRO A 63 6.21 13.59 -10.52
C PRO A 63 5.87 12.90 -11.86
N MET A 64 5.12 11.79 -11.79
CA MET A 64 4.65 11.00 -12.95
C MET A 64 5.72 10.22 -13.73
N GLU A 65 6.97 10.13 -13.25
CA GLU A 65 8.00 9.33 -13.94
C GLU A 65 7.88 7.83 -13.66
N THR A 66 7.32 7.45 -12.51
CA THR A 66 6.98 6.05 -12.19
C THR A 66 5.46 5.91 -12.05
N PRO A 67 4.79 5.12 -12.91
CA PRO A 67 3.34 4.93 -12.83
C PRO A 67 2.92 4.03 -11.66
N TYR A 68 3.89 3.49 -10.91
CA TYR A 68 3.68 2.53 -9.84
C TYR A 68 3.88 3.15 -8.45
N LYS A 69 3.04 2.73 -7.52
CA LYS A 69 3.09 3.10 -6.10
C LYS A 69 2.74 1.88 -5.25
N SER A 70 3.32 1.84 -4.05
CA SER A 70 3.05 0.82 -3.04
C SER A 70 2.99 1.50 -1.68
N VAL A 71 1.95 1.23 -0.91
CA VAL A 71 1.73 1.83 0.41
C VAL A 71 1.46 0.73 1.42
N LEU A 72 2.27 0.68 2.47
CA LEU A 72 2.05 -0.18 3.62
C LEU A 72 1.01 0.45 4.55
N ILE A 73 -0.06 -0.28 4.81
CA ILE A 73 -1.11 0.07 5.75
C ILE A 73 -1.25 -1.02 6.82
N ASP A 74 -1.65 -0.62 8.03
CA ASP A 74 -2.22 -1.51 9.03
C ASP A 74 -3.74 -1.45 8.87
N LYS A 75 -4.35 -2.53 8.36
CA LYS A 75 -5.82 -2.68 8.30
C LYS A 75 -6.35 -2.99 9.71
N ALA A 76 -6.20 -2.04 10.62
CA ALA A 76 -6.90 -2.07 11.89
C ALA A 76 -8.36 -1.67 11.64
N VAL A 77 -9.30 -2.48 12.15
CA VAL A 77 -10.70 -2.06 12.28
C VAL A 77 -10.79 -1.33 13.62
N GLY A 78 -10.58 -0.01 13.60
CA GLY A 78 -10.42 0.80 14.81
C GLY A 78 -11.08 2.17 14.73
N GLU A 79 -11.06 2.91 15.84
CA GLU A 79 -11.47 4.33 15.87
C GLU A 79 -10.54 5.15 14.99
N LEU A 80 -11.08 6.14 14.27
CA LEU A 80 -10.26 7.09 13.51
C LEU A 80 -9.34 7.84 14.48
N ASP A 81 -8.06 7.91 14.15
CA ASP A 81 -7.12 8.82 14.82
C ASP A 81 -7.49 10.26 14.38
N PHE A 82 -8.11 11.03 15.28
CA PHE A 82 -8.56 12.41 15.04
C PHE A 82 -7.53 13.45 15.50
#